data_AF-A0A0P5RPK0-F1
#
_entry.id   AF-A0A0P5RPK0-F1
#
_cell.length_a   1.000
_cell.length_b   1.000
_cell.length_c   1.000
_cell.angle_alpha   90.00
_cell.angle_beta   90.00
_cell.angle_gamma   90.00
#
_symmetry.space_group_name_H-M   'P 1'
#
loop_
_entity.id
_entity.type
_entity.pdbx_description
1 polymer ?
#
loop_
_entity_poly.entity_id
_entity_poly.type
_entity_poly.pdbx_seq_one_letter_code
_entity_poly.pdbx_strand_id
1 'polypeptide(L)'
;MLNELVVFSCLGTVAHFGQAAPVGDRLQEMTVAIQPSFSKGLVHLSNLFDLVMNYDETVGSGSMDNDATILIQTAIRSASNSLNDTEAITVHHMKLYEATLLSLATDISAKEAQLRTDNTELEQLTIEVNKWQGEAAKLGQEIAELDNKVRDADQRAAHSQSRVQRRRKNRWKWIAATVITGGLATPGLVLNERDIQKLKRDRDAWQAQANERRQLLQVAENNLREISTRQQATEESIQKTRAILVSSQAILEQLRAQYAILGGLGAQIRNVSTFLFSLNGEMGVIHGQQQLMVLFSPLLESVNSLVTFLEDNANMVVLIGDREAVSKIRQHLSQNVMPALGN
;
A
#
# COMPACT_ATOMS: atom_id res chain seq x y z
N MET A 1 -9.23 4.54 46.46
CA MET A 1 -10.03 5.39 45.55
C MET A 1 -9.06 6.20 44.72
N LEU A 2 -9.36 6.33 43.42
CA LEU A 2 -8.54 6.86 42.32
C LEU A 2 -7.45 5.92 41.81
N ASN A 3 -7.74 5.24 40.70
CA ASN A 3 -6.80 5.19 39.59
C ASN A 3 -7.54 5.08 38.27
N GLU A 4 -6.98 5.76 37.29
CA GLU A 4 -7.58 6.19 36.03
C GLU A 4 -7.89 5.02 35.11
N LEU A 5 -9.09 5.04 34.52
CA LEU A 5 -9.50 4.17 33.43
C LEU A 5 -9.62 5.03 32.18
N VAL A 6 -8.47 5.39 31.59
CA VAL A 6 -8.42 5.94 30.24
C VAL A 6 -8.38 4.77 29.27
N VAL A 7 -9.57 4.27 28.92
CA VAL A 7 -9.76 3.35 27.80
C VAL A 7 -9.64 4.19 26.52
N PHE A 8 -8.50 4.05 25.85
CA PHE A 8 -8.26 4.58 24.51
C PHE A 8 -9.17 3.83 23.53
N SER A 9 -10.33 4.40 23.26
CA SER A 9 -11.23 4.01 22.18
C SER A 9 -10.75 4.62 20.85
N CYS A 10 -9.72 4.04 20.25
CA CYS A 10 -9.46 4.19 18.82
C CYS A 10 -10.19 3.06 18.09
N LEU A 11 -11.51 3.18 18.01
CA LEU A 11 -12.34 2.44 17.06
C LEU A 11 -11.85 2.80 15.66
N GLY A 12 -11.28 1.81 14.98
CA GLY A 12 -10.88 1.89 13.59
C GLY A 12 -12.08 2.28 12.73
N THR A 13 -12.08 3.53 12.29
CA THR A 13 -12.85 3.93 11.11
C THR A 13 -12.15 3.28 9.92
N VAL A 14 -12.55 2.04 9.60
CA VAL A 14 -12.35 1.48 8.26
C VAL A 14 -13.21 2.34 7.36
N ALA A 15 -12.63 3.44 6.87
CA ALA A 15 -13.18 4.15 5.74
C ALA A 15 -13.25 3.13 4.60
N HIS A 16 -14.48 2.69 4.27
CA HIS A 16 -14.78 2.11 2.99
C HIS A 16 -14.50 3.19 1.94
N PHE A 17 -13.23 3.36 1.59
CA PHE A 17 -12.84 4.05 0.38
C PHE A 17 -13.38 3.20 -0.76
N GLY A 18 -14.42 3.72 -1.41
CA GLY A 18 -15.07 3.08 -2.55
C GLY A 18 -14.00 2.56 -3.50
N GLN A 19 -14.21 1.33 -3.98
CA GLN A 19 -13.36 0.74 -5.01
C GLN A 19 -13.12 1.80 -6.09
N ALA A 20 -11.87 2.26 -6.21
CA ALA A 20 -11.48 3.07 -7.35
C ALA A 20 -11.86 2.26 -8.58
N ALA A 21 -12.69 2.83 -9.45
CA ALA A 21 -12.99 2.23 -10.75
C ALA A 21 -11.65 1.78 -11.37
N PRO A 22 -11.59 0.59 -11.99
CA PRO A 22 -10.39 0.10 -12.66
C PRO A 22 -9.70 1.23 -13.44
N VAL A 23 -8.37 1.36 -13.29
CA VAL A 23 -7.57 2.44 -13.89
C VAL A 23 -7.76 2.58 -15.41
N GLY A 24 -8.12 1.49 -16.09
CA GLY A 24 -8.50 1.52 -17.52
C GLY A 24 -9.79 2.29 -17.80
N ASP A 25 -10.73 2.32 -16.85
CA ASP A 25 -12.05 2.91 -17.04
C ASP A 25 -11.98 4.44 -17.04
N ARG A 26 -11.10 5.06 -16.25
CA ARG A 26 -11.04 6.53 -16.13
C ARG A 26 -10.50 7.24 -17.37
N LEU A 27 -9.51 6.67 -18.05
CA LEU A 27 -8.95 7.25 -19.27
C LEU A 27 -9.98 7.14 -20.38
N GLN A 28 -10.66 5.98 -20.43
CA GLN A 28 -11.75 5.72 -21.35
C GLN A 28 -12.93 6.66 -21.09
N GLU A 29 -13.32 6.88 -19.84
CA GLU A 29 -14.38 7.81 -19.44
C GLU A 29 -14.08 9.23 -19.91
N MET A 30 -12.86 9.73 -19.66
CA MET A 30 -12.47 11.06 -20.14
C MET A 30 -12.53 11.09 -21.67
N THR A 31 -11.90 10.13 -22.33
CA THR A 31 -11.84 10.00 -23.80
C THR A 31 -13.24 10.06 -24.41
N VAL A 32 -14.19 9.28 -23.90
CA VAL A 32 -15.59 9.26 -24.35
C VAL A 32 -16.27 10.61 -24.09
N ALA A 33 -15.99 11.26 -22.96
CA ALA A 33 -16.58 12.56 -22.62
C ALA A 33 -16.06 13.69 -23.52
N ILE A 34 -14.76 13.69 -23.86
CA ILE A 34 -14.14 14.76 -24.67
C ILE A 34 -14.34 14.56 -26.18
N GLN A 35 -14.55 13.32 -26.64
CA GLN A 35 -14.61 12.98 -28.07
C GLN A 35 -15.60 13.85 -28.87
N PRO A 36 -16.85 14.07 -28.44
CA PRO A 36 -17.82 14.84 -29.23
C PRO A 36 -17.41 16.30 -29.45
N SER A 37 -16.94 16.99 -28.41
CA SER A 37 -16.53 18.40 -28.50
C SER A 37 -15.18 18.54 -29.20
N PHE A 38 -14.25 17.62 -28.96
CA PHE A 38 -12.93 17.65 -29.59
C PHE A 38 -13.01 17.39 -31.10
N SER A 39 -13.76 16.36 -31.51
CA SER A 39 -14.01 16.07 -32.93
C SER A 39 -14.63 17.27 -33.65
N LYS A 40 -15.64 17.90 -33.06
CA LYS A 40 -16.23 19.15 -33.60
C LYS A 40 -15.20 20.27 -33.70
N GLY A 41 -14.38 20.45 -32.67
CA GLY A 41 -13.30 21.44 -32.67
C GLY A 41 -12.32 21.23 -33.82
N LEU A 42 -11.92 19.99 -34.10
CA LEU A 42 -11.06 19.65 -35.23
C LEU A 42 -11.72 19.94 -36.58
N VAL A 43 -13.01 19.62 -36.74
CA VAL A 43 -13.77 19.95 -37.97
C VAL A 43 -13.84 21.47 -38.17
N HIS A 44 -14.12 22.24 -37.11
CA HIS A 44 -14.15 23.70 -37.20
C HIS A 44 -12.77 24.30 -37.50
N LEU A 45 -11.69 23.76 -36.93
CA LEU A 45 -10.32 24.13 -37.28
C LEU A 45 -10.01 23.85 -38.74
N SER A 46 -10.42 22.68 -39.25
CA SER A 46 -10.21 22.34 -40.65
C SER A 46 -10.93 23.32 -41.58
N ASN A 47 -12.19 23.64 -41.29
CA ASN A 47 -12.97 24.61 -42.09
C ASN A 47 -12.37 26.02 -41.99
N LEU A 48 -11.84 26.40 -40.82
CA LEU A 48 -11.13 27.65 -40.64
C LEU A 48 -9.90 27.70 -41.55
N PHE A 49 -9.12 26.62 -41.62
CA PHE A 49 -7.96 26.55 -42.50
C PHE A 49 -8.33 26.59 -43.99
N ASP A 50 -9.43 25.97 -44.40
CA ASP A 50 -9.94 26.14 -45.78
C ASP A 50 -10.24 27.60 -46.11
N LEU A 51 -10.91 28.32 -45.20
CA LEU A 51 -11.29 29.72 -45.41
C LEU A 51 -10.07 30.63 -45.46
N VAL A 52 -9.09 30.40 -44.59
CA VAL A 52 -7.86 31.17 -44.48
C VAL A 52 -6.96 30.93 -45.70
N MET A 53 -6.77 29.67 -46.09
CA MET A 53 -5.82 29.30 -47.15
C MET A 53 -6.34 29.60 -48.55
N ASN A 54 -7.66 29.58 -48.76
CA ASN A 54 -8.29 29.90 -50.04
C ASN A 54 -8.78 31.37 -50.12
N TYR A 55 -8.36 32.23 -49.20
CA TYR A 55 -8.70 33.66 -49.25
C TYR A 55 -7.96 34.32 -50.42
N ASP A 56 -8.70 34.73 -51.46
CA ASP A 56 -8.17 35.34 -52.67
C ASP A 56 -8.54 36.84 -52.72
N GLU A 57 -7.51 37.71 -52.63
CA GLU A 57 -7.65 39.16 -52.73
C GLU A 57 -8.11 39.65 -54.12
N THR A 58 -7.98 38.81 -55.16
CA THR A 58 -8.22 39.24 -56.55
C THR A 58 -9.70 39.21 -56.96
N VAL A 59 -10.58 38.70 -56.10
CA VAL A 59 -12.02 38.56 -56.35
C VAL A 59 -12.84 39.46 -55.42
N GLY A 60 -12.83 40.77 -55.67
CA GLY A 60 -14.04 41.57 -55.48
C GLY A 60 -13.94 42.85 -54.66
N SER A 61 -14.63 43.87 -55.19
CA SER A 61 -15.10 45.09 -54.51
C SER A 61 -15.52 44.87 -53.05
N GLY A 62 -15.21 45.84 -52.18
CA GLY A 62 -15.28 45.78 -50.71
C GLY A 62 -16.60 45.40 -50.00
N SER A 63 -17.61 44.83 -50.66
CA SER A 63 -18.68 44.06 -49.99
C SER A 63 -18.32 42.59 -49.80
N MET A 64 -17.52 41.97 -50.69
CA MET A 64 -17.15 40.55 -50.60
C MET A 64 -16.08 40.26 -49.52
N ASP A 65 -15.19 41.21 -49.25
CA ASP A 65 -14.20 41.11 -48.16
C ASP A 65 -14.86 41.09 -46.77
N ASN A 66 -15.97 41.82 -46.61
CA ASN A 66 -16.72 41.86 -45.36
C ASN A 66 -17.40 40.50 -45.10
N ASP A 67 -17.91 39.84 -46.14
CA ASP A 67 -18.53 38.51 -46.03
C ASP A 67 -17.49 37.43 -45.70
N ALA A 68 -16.30 37.45 -46.32
CA ALA A 68 -15.22 36.52 -46.01
C ALA A 68 -14.70 36.69 -44.57
N THR A 69 -14.54 37.94 -44.12
CA THR A 69 -14.13 38.24 -42.73
C THR A 69 -15.14 37.71 -41.72
N ILE A 70 -16.44 37.87 -41.98
CA ILE A 70 -17.51 37.34 -41.12
C ILE A 70 -17.48 35.80 -41.08
N LEU A 71 -17.22 35.13 -42.20
CA LEU A 71 -17.09 33.68 -42.26
C LEU A 71 -15.89 33.18 -41.45
N ILE A 72 -14.73 33.82 -41.56
CA ILE A 72 -13.53 33.48 -40.78
C ILE A 72 -13.78 33.72 -39.28
N GLN A 73 -14.35 34.85 -38.88
CA GLN A 73 -14.71 35.12 -37.48
C GLN A 73 -15.71 34.08 -36.94
N THR A 74 -16.69 33.67 -37.74
CA THR A 74 -17.67 32.64 -37.37
C THR A 74 -16.99 31.27 -37.18
N ALA A 75 -16.03 30.93 -38.05
CA ALA A 75 -15.25 29.71 -37.95
C ALA A 75 -14.33 29.72 -36.71
N ILE A 76 -13.63 30.83 -36.42
CA ILE A 76 -12.84 31.01 -35.20
C ILE A 76 -13.71 30.81 -33.96
N ARG A 77 -14.88 31.46 -33.90
CA ARG A 77 -15.80 31.34 -32.77
C ARG A 77 -16.30 29.90 -32.58
N SER A 78 -16.62 29.21 -33.67
CA SER A 78 -17.10 27.82 -33.63
C SER A 78 -16.02 26.86 -33.14
N ALA A 79 -14.79 27.02 -33.62
CA ALA A 79 -13.62 26.27 -33.17
C ALA A 79 -13.32 26.55 -31.68
N SER A 80 -13.31 27.83 -31.29
CA SER A 80 -13.03 28.26 -29.92
C SER A 80 -14.05 27.70 -28.94
N ASN A 81 -15.36 27.79 -29.25
CA ASN A 81 -16.40 27.24 -28.39
C ASN A 81 -16.23 25.72 -28.17
N SER A 82 -16.01 24.97 -29.26
CA SER A 82 -15.86 23.51 -29.18
C SER A 82 -14.61 23.07 -28.41
N LEU A 83 -13.49 23.79 -28.59
CA LEU A 83 -12.26 23.49 -27.87
C LEU A 83 -12.27 23.96 -26.41
N ASN A 84 -12.95 25.07 -26.10
CA ASN A 84 -13.21 25.49 -24.72
C ASN A 84 -14.08 24.47 -23.97
N ASP A 85 -15.12 23.93 -24.60
CA ASP A 85 -15.93 22.84 -24.03
C ASP A 85 -15.05 21.61 -23.75
N THR A 86 -14.16 21.28 -24.69
CA THR A 86 -13.22 20.17 -24.54
C THR A 86 -12.23 20.42 -23.39
N GLU A 87 -11.71 21.65 -23.26
CA GLU A 87 -10.83 22.04 -22.17
C GLU A 87 -11.54 21.91 -20.83
N ALA A 88 -12.79 22.40 -20.71
CA ALA A 88 -13.57 22.33 -19.48
C ALA A 88 -13.79 20.88 -19.03
N ILE A 89 -14.16 19.98 -19.96
CA ILE A 89 -14.33 18.54 -19.68
C ILE A 89 -12.99 17.91 -19.28
N THR A 90 -11.91 18.24 -20.01
CA THR A 90 -10.55 17.74 -19.72
C THR A 90 -10.11 18.13 -18.31
N VAL A 91 -10.27 19.41 -17.94
CA VAL A 91 -9.93 19.92 -16.60
C VAL A 91 -10.75 19.23 -15.52
N HIS A 92 -12.03 18.97 -15.76
CA HIS A 92 -12.88 18.23 -14.82
C HIS A 92 -12.33 16.81 -14.56
N HIS A 93 -12.06 16.04 -15.60
CA HIS A 93 -11.53 14.69 -15.47
C HIS A 93 -10.12 14.66 -14.86
N MET A 94 -9.26 15.63 -15.21
CA MET A 94 -7.94 15.77 -14.60
C MET A 94 -8.02 15.94 -13.08
N LYS A 95 -8.96 16.75 -12.57
CA LYS A 95 -9.18 16.90 -11.12
C LYS A 95 -9.61 15.59 -10.45
N LEU A 96 -10.46 14.79 -11.11
CA LEU A 96 -10.85 13.47 -10.59
C LEU A 96 -9.66 12.50 -10.54
N TYR A 97 -8.78 12.57 -11.53
CA TYR A 97 -7.52 11.82 -11.57
C TYR A 97 -6.57 12.24 -10.44
N GLU A 98 -6.35 13.54 -10.24
CA GLU A 98 -5.52 14.05 -9.15
C GLU A 98 -6.01 13.58 -7.77
N ALA A 99 -7.33 13.64 -7.55
CA ALA A 99 -7.94 13.15 -6.31
C ALA A 99 -7.70 11.63 -6.11
N THR A 100 -7.80 10.85 -7.19
CA THR A 100 -7.56 9.40 -7.16
C THR A 100 -6.08 9.09 -6.90
N LEU A 101 -5.17 9.80 -7.56
CA LEU A 101 -3.72 9.68 -7.36
C LEU A 101 -3.32 10.01 -5.91
N LEU A 102 -3.87 11.10 -5.35
CA LEU A 102 -3.60 11.52 -3.98
C LEU A 102 -4.13 10.49 -2.97
N SER A 103 -5.35 9.99 -3.19
CA SER A 103 -5.96 8.96 -2.35
C SER A 103 -5.12 7.67 -2.34
N LEU A 104 -4.70 7.20 -3.51
CA LEU A 104 -3.89 5.98 -3.64
C LEU A 104 -2.49 6.14 -3.04
N ALA A 105 -1.84 7.29 -3.25
CA ALA A 105 -0.54 7.58 -2.64
C ALA A 105 -0.61 7.62 -1.11
N THR A 106 -1.70 8.16 -0.56
CA THR A 106 -1.95 8.18 0.89
C THR A 106 -2.17 6.75 1.42
N ASP A 107 -2.94 5.93 0.70
CA ASP A 107 -3.19 4.53 1.07
C ASP A 107 -1.91 3.67 1.03
N ILE A 108 -1.08 3.85 0.00
CA ILE A 108 0.26 3.23 -0.10
C ILE A 108 1.12 3.63 1.11
N SER A 109 1.17 4.93 1.43
CA SER A 109 1.97 5.43 2.56
C SER A 109 1.50 4.86 3.89
N ALA A 110 0.17 4.73 4.08
CA ALA A 110 -0.40 4.10 5.28
C ALA A 110 -0.03 2.61 5.37
N LYS A 111 -0.08 1.88 4.25
CA LYS A 111 0.32 0.46 4.19
C LYS A 111 1.81 0.26 4.44
N GLU A 112 2.67 1.12 3.91
CA GLU A 112 4.10 1.12 4.21
C GLU A 112 4.37 1.37 5.69
N ALA A 113 3.64 2.31 6.30
CA ALA A 113 3.72 2.55 7.75
C ALA A 113 3.26 1.33 8.55
N GLN A 114 2.16 0.68 8.16
CA GLN A 114 1.69 -0.56 8.79
C GLN A 114 2.75 -1.66 8.71
N LEU A 115 3.38 -1.86 7.55
CA LEU A 115 4.45 -2.85 7.40
C LEU A 115 5.64 -2.58 8.32
N ARG A 116 6.00 -1.31 8.55
CA ARG A 116 7.08 -0.96 9.50
C ARG A 116 6.69 -1.33 10.93
N THR A 117 5.45 -1.06 11.33
CA THR A 117 4.92 -1.44 12.64
C THR A 117 4.91 -2.95 12.81
N ASP A 118 4.33 -3.70 11.86
CA ASP A 118 4.23 -5.16 11.94
C ASP A 118 5.62 -5.83 11.94
N ASN A 119 6.57 -5.35 11.14
CA ASN A 119 7.95 -5.86 11.17
C ASN A 119 8.60 -5.60 12.54
N THR A 120 8.37 -4.43 13.14
CA THR A 120 8.90 -4.11 14.48
C THR A 120 8.27 -4.99 15.55
N GLU A 121 6.97 -5.26 15.47
CA GLU A 121 6.29 -6.21 16.36
C GLU A 121 6.86 -7.62 16.19
N LEU A 122 7.09 -8.07 14.95
CA LEU A 122 7.67 -9.39 14.70
C LEU A 122 9.08 -9.55 15.28
N GLU A 123 9.90 -8.49 15.19
CA GLU A 123 11.22 -8.44 15.84
C GLU A 123 11.11 -8.53 17.37
N GLN A 124 10.17 -7.79 17.98
CA GLN A 124 9.91 -7.83 19.41
C GLN A 124 9.43 -9.22 19.87
N LEU A 125 8.47 -9.81 19.16
CA LEU A 125 7.99 -11.17 19.44
C LEU A 125 9.12 -12.19 19.34
N THR A 126 10.03 -12.03 18.38
CA THR A 126 11.22 -12.90 18.24
C THR A 126 12.15 -12.79 19.46
N ILE A 127 12.36 -11.59 19.99
CA ILE A 127 13.12 -11.38 21.23
C ILE A 127 12.40 -12.02 22.42
N GLU A 128 11.08 -11.88 22.52
CA GLU A 128 10.27 -12.47 23.59
C GLU A 128 10.28 -14.01 23.55
N VAL A 129 10.18 -14.62 22.35
CA VAL A 129 10.32 -16.08 22.18
C VAL A 129 11.66 -16.54 22.75
N ASN A 130 12.77 -15.90 22.34
CA ASN A 130 14.11 -16.29 22.80
C ASN A 130 14.24 -16.21 24.33
N LYS A 131 13.64 -15.18 24.94
CA LYS A 131 13.60 -15.03 26.40
C LYS A 131 12.84 -16.17 27.06
N TRP A 132 11.59 -16.43 26.65
CA TRP A 132 10.75 -17.45 27.26
C TRP A 132 11.24 -18.87 27.01
N GLN A 133 11.86 -19.14 25.86
CA GLN A 133 12.55 -20.40 25.59
C GLN A 133 13.73 -20.61 26.54
N GLY A 134 14.52 -19.56 26.79
CA GLY A 134 15.60 -19.60 27.78
C GLY A 134 15.11 -19.87 29.20
N GLU A 135 14.02 -19.21 29.61
CA GLU A 135 13.39 -19.43 30.93
C GLU A 135 12.82 -20.84 31.07
N ALA A 136 12.11 -21.34 30.05
CA ALA A 136 11.58 -22.70 30.03
C ALA A 136 12.69 -23.75 30.11
N ALA A 137 13.79 -23.57 29.37
CA ALA A 137 14.95 -24.47 29.42
C ALA A 137 15.60 -24.50 30.80
N LYS A 138 15.76 -23.33 31.45
CA LYS A 138 16.30 -23.22 32.81
C LYS A 138 15.39 -23.91 33.83
N LEU A 139 14.08 -23.66 33.78
CA LEU A 139 13.11 -24.31 34.68
C LEU A 139 13.09 -25.83 34.48
N GLY A 140 13.19 -26.31 33.24
CA GLY A 140 13.32 -27.73 32.93
C GLY A 140 14.56 -28.37 33.56
N GLN A 141 15.71 -27.68 33.53
CA GLN A 141 16.93 -28.13 34.20
C GLN A 141 16.76 -28.17 35.74
N GLU A 142 16.21 -27.11 36.34
CA GLU A 142 15.98 -27.04 37.79
C GLU A 142 15.03 -28.15 38.28
N ILE A 143 13.97 -28.44 37.53
CA ILE A 143 13.05 -29.56 37.82
C ILE A 143 13.79 -30.90 37.76
N ALA A 144 14.59 -31.14 36.72
CA ALA A 144 15.36 -32.38 36.56
C ALA A 144 16.38 -32.58 37.71
N GLU A 145 17.02 -31.51 38.18
CA GLU A 145 17.91 -31.56 39.34
C GLU A 145 17.16 -31.89 40.63
N LEU A 146 16.00 -31.26 40.87
CA LEU A 146 15.18 -31.52 42.04
C LEU A 146 14.62 -32.96 42.04
N ASP A 147 14.16 -33.45 40.90
CA ASP A 147 13.68 -34.83 40.74
C ASP A 147 14.80 -35.85 41.00
N ASN A 148 16.03 -35.55 40.57
CA ASN A 148 17.19 -36.38 40.89
C ASN A 148 17.50 -36.41 42.40
N LYS A 149 17.39 -35.27 43.10
CA LYS A 149 17.56 -35.19 44.57
C LYS A 149 16.48 -35.97 45.31
N VAL A 150 15.21 -35.84 44.88
CA VAL A 150 14.08 -36.63 45.42
C VAL A 150 14.35 -38.13 45.26
N ARG A 151 14.77 -38.56 44.05
CA ARG A 151 15.09 -39.97 43.77
C ARG A 151 16.23 -40.51 44.63
N ASP A 152 17.30 -39.74 44.82
CA ASP A 152 18.42 -40.13 45.69
C ASP A 152 17.99 -40.23 47.16
N ALA A 153 17.20 -39.27 47.66
CA ALA A 153 16.64 -39.35 49.01
C ALA A 153 15.73 -40.57 49.21
N ASP A 154 14.87 -40.91 48.24
CA ASP A 154 14.03 -42.11 48.31
C ASP A 154 14.88 -43.39 48.30
N GLN A 155 15.94 -43.46 47.48
CA GLN A 155 16.88 -44.59 47.49
C GLN A 155 17.59 -44.72 48.85
N ARG A 156 18.10 -43.62 49.42
CA ARG A 156 18.74 -43.61 50.75
C ARG A 156 17.75 -43.96 51.86
N ALA A 157 16.51 -43.50 51.78
CA ALA A 157 15.44 -43.85 52.71
C ALA A 157 15.10 -45.34 52.63
N ALA A 158 14.99 -45.92 51.43
CA ALA A 158 14.76 -47.35 51.24
C ALA A 158 15.92 -48.20 51.78
N HIS A 159 17.18 -47.79 51.51
CA HIS A 159 18.36 -48.46 52.04
C HIS A 159 18.42 -48.40 53.58
N SER A 160 18.17 -47.25 54.18
CA SER A 160 18.14 -47.11 55.65
C SER A 160 17.00 -47.91 56.28
N GLN A 161 15.79 -47.90 55.70
CA GLN A 161 14.67 -48.74 56.15
C GLN A 161 14.98 -50.23 56.08
N SER A 162 15.57 -50.70 54.97
CA SER A 162 15.97 -52.11 54.83
C SER A 162 17.01 -52.52 55.88
N ARG A 163 17.97 -51.63 56.21
CA ARG A 163 18.96 -51.85 57.28
C ARG A 163 18.31 -51.90 58.65
N VAL A 164 17.36 -51.00 58.93
CA VAL A 164 16.58 -51.00 60.18
C VAL A 164 15.76 -52.28 60.32
N GLN A 165 15.09 -52.74 59.26
CA GLN A 165 14.34 -54.00 59.25
C GLN A 165 15.24 -55.22 59.48
N ARG A 166 16.39 -55.30 58.79
CA ARG A 166 17.39 -56.36 59.02
C ARG A 166 17.90 -56.37 60.47
N ARG A 167 18.22 -55.19 61.02
CA ARG A 167 18.63 -55.04 62.42
C ARG A 167 17.52 -55.43 63.40
N ARG A 168 16.25 -55.05 63.13
CA ARG A 168 15.09 -55.49 63.92
C ARG A 168 14.90 -57.00 63.87
N LYS A 169 15.01 -57.64 62.70
CA LYS A 169 14.91 -59.11 62.54
C LYS A 169 16.03 -59.84 63.27
N ASN A 170 17.27 -59.36 63.15
CA ASN A 170 18.42 -59.92 63.86
C ASN A 170 18.33 -59.68 65.37
N ARG A 171 17.78 -58.54 65.81
CA ARG A 171 17.52 -58.24 67.22
C ARG A 171 16.36 -59.06 67.78
N TRP A 172 15.30 -59.35 67.03
CA TRP A 172 14.26 -60.28 67.46
C TRP A 172 14.80 -61.69 67.64
N LYS A 173 15.70 -62.13 66.75
CA LYS A 173 16.45 -63.39 66.94
C LYS A 173 17.33 -63.34 68.19
N TRP A 174 18.01 -62.22 68.44
CA TRP A 174 18.86 -62.04 69.63
C TRP A 174 18.03 -61.97 70.91
N ILE A 175 16.99 -61.13 70.99
CA ILE A 175 16.07 -61.03 72.13
C ILE A 175 15.36 -62.36 72.38
N ALA A 176 14.91 -63.08 71.34
CA ALA A 176 14.37 -64.43 71.53
C ALA A 176 15.43 -65.39 72.12
N ALA A 177 16.70 -65.25 71.74
CA ALA A 177 17.81 -65.98 72.34
C ALA A 177 18.17 -65.51 73.77
N THR A 178 18.04 -64.21 74.07
CA THR A 178 18.41 -63.59 75.36
C THR A 178 17.28 -63.63 76.39
N VAL A 179 16.02 -63.70 76.00
CA VAL A 179 14.90 -64.03 76.91
C VAL A 179 15.03 -65.49 77.39
N ILE A 180 15.78 -66.32 76.67
CA ILE A 180 16.21 -67.66 77.12
C ILE A 180 17.49 -67.60 77.99
N THR A 181 18.25 -66.50 78.03
CA THR A 181 19.56 -66.41 78.72
C THR A 181 19.85 -65.16 79.60
N GLY A 182 18.86 -64.32 79.91
CA GLY A 182 18.96 -63.23 80.90
C GLY A 182 20.01 -62.13 80.58
N GLY A 183 19.59 -61.02 79.93
CA GLY A 183 20.47 -59.85 79.77
C GLY A 183 19.82 -58.65 79.08
N LEU A 184 19.93 -57.47 79.72
CA LEU A 184 19.29 -56.19 79.37
C LEU A 184 19.87 -55.52 78.09
N ALA A 185 19.02 -54.72 77.43
CA ALA A 185 19.17 -54.26 76.06
C ALA A 185 19.95 -52.94 75.86
N THR A 186 20.52 -52.84 74.65
CA THR A 186 21.33 -51.78 74.05
C THR A 186 20.57 -50.49 73.64
N PRO A 187 21.22 -49.31 73.68
CA PRO A 187 20.73 -48.04 73.13
C PRO A 187 21.31 -47.80 71.72
N GLY A 188 20.49 -47.86 70.66
CA GLY A 188 20.99 -47.59 69.29
C GLY A 188 19.94 -47.36 68.20
N LEU A 189 18.65 -47.34 68.55
CA LEU A 189 17.55 -47.22 67.58
C LEU A 189 17.09 -45.77 67.36
N VAL A 190 17.29 -44.88 68.34
CA VAL A 190 16.76 -43.50 68.31
C VAL A 190 17.48 -42.60 67.31
N LEU A 191 18.78 -42.84 67.04
CA LEU A 191 19.56 -42.01 66.12
C LEU A 191 19.17 -42.22 64.64
N ASN A 192 18.86 -43.45 64.21
CA ASN A 192 18.50 -43.75 62.81
C ASN A 192 17.08 -43.27 62.43
N GLU A 193 16.15 -43.19 63.38
CA GLU A 193 14.78 -42.74 63.11
C GLU A 193 14.73 -41.23 62.77
N ARG A 194 15.57 -40.43 63.43
CA ARG A 194 15.72 -38.99 63.17
C ARG A 194 16.28 -38.70 61.78
N ASP A 195 17.26 -39.48 61.33
CA ASP A 195 17.86 -39.34 60.00
C ASP A 195 16.87 -39.69 58.88
N ILE A 196 16.06 -40.74 59.06
CA ILE A 196 14.98 -41.11 58.13
C ILE A 196 13.92 -40.01 58.07
N GLN A 197 13.55 -39.43 59.21
CA GLN A 197 12.59 -38.31 59.24
C GLN A 197 13.15 -37.03 58.61
N LYS A 198 14.46 -36.78 58.74
CA LYS A 198 15.12 -35.65 58.07
C LYS A 198 15.11 -35.83 56.55
N LEU A 199 15.50 -37.01 56.06
CA LEU A 199 15.47 -37.33 54.62
C LEU A 199 14.06 -37.22 54.02
N LYS A 200 13.03 -37.63 54.75
CA LYS A 200 11.63 -37.47 54.32
C LYS A 200 11.24 -35.98 54.20
N ARG A 201 11.59 -35.16 55.21
CA ARG A 201 11.30 -33.71 55.17
C ARG A 201 12.04 -33.01 54.02
N ASP A 202 13.31 -33.32 53.83
CA ASP A 202 14.13 -32.72 52.76
C ASP A 202 13.58 -33.13 51.37
N ARG A 203 13.19 -34.40 51.21
CA ARG A 203 12.50 -34.88 50.00
C ARG A 203 11.19 -34.15 49.76
N ASP A 204 10.32 -34.06 50.76
CA ASP A 204 9.01 -33.40 50.62
C ASP A 204 9.18 -31.92 50.26
N ALA A 205 10.21 -31.26 50.81
CA ALA A 205 10.58 -29.89 50.44
C ALA A 205 11.07 -29.77 48.99
N TRP A 206 11.94 -30.68 48.52
CA TRP A 206 12.39 -30.68 47.12
C TRP A 206 11.25 -31.00 46.15
N GLN A 207 10.33 -31.86 46.55
CA GLN A 207 9.16 -32.18 45.75
C GLN A 207 8.17 -31.01 45.67
N ALA A 208 7.99 -30.27 46.77
CA ALA A 208 7.22 -29.03 46.75
C ALA A 208 7.86 -27.98 45.83
N GLN A 209 9.18 -27.79 45.91
CA GLN A 209 9.91 -26.90 45.00
C GLN A 209 9.81 -27.35 43.54
N ALA A 210 9.91 -28.64 43.25
CA ALA A 210 9.77 -29.16 41.89
C ALA A 210 8.37 -28.88 41.32
N ASN A 211 7.34 -29.02 42.15
CA ASN A 211 5.96 -28.71 41.76
C ASN A 211 5.74 -27.21 41.49
N GLU A 212 6.31 -26.33 42.32
CA GLU A 212 6.30 -24.88 42.07
C GLU A 212 6.99 -24.53 40.74
N ARG A 213 8.15 -25.14 40.46
CA ARG A 213 8.87 -24.93 39.20
C ARG A 213 8.11 -25.46 37.99
N ARG A 214 7.37 -26.58 38.13
CA ARG A 214 6.47 -27.09 37.08
C ARG A 214 5.33 -26.11 36.77
N GLN A 215 4.78 -25.44 37.78
CA GLN A 215 3.77 -24.40 37.57
C GLN A 215 4.35 -23.21 36.79
N LEU A 216 5.55 -22.75 37.15
CA LEU A 216 6.24 -21.68 36.42
C LEU A 216 6.58 -22.10 34.97
N LEU A 217 6.99 -23.36 34.77
CA LEU A 217 7.25 -23.90 33.43
C LEU A 217 5.97 -23.88 32.58
N GLN A 218 4.84 -24.27 33.16
CA GLN A 218 3.55 -24.22 32.48
C GLN A 218 3.16 -22.78 32.08
N VAL A 219 3.46 -21.78 32.92
CA VAL A 219 3.27 -20.36 32.57
C VAL A 219 4.16 -19.97 31.39
N ALA A 220 5.45 -20.34 31.42
CA ALA A 220 6.37 -20.06 30.32
C ALA A 220 5.93 -20.72 29.00
N GLU A 221 5.45 -21.97 29.05
CA GLU A 221 4.91 -22.69 27.89
C GLU A 221 3.64 -22.03 27.33
N ASN A 222 2.76 -21.54 28.20
CA ASN A 222 1.57 -20.81 27.78
C ASN A 222 1.94 -19.49 27.08
N ASN A 223 2.91 -18.74 27.64
CA ASN A 223 3.40 -17.52 27.01
C ASN A 223 4.03 -17.80 25.64
N LEU A 224 4.81 -18.88 25.50
CA LEU A 224 5.36 -19.29 24.21
C LEU A 224 4.28 -19.61 23.17
N ARG A 225 3.19 -20.27 23.58
CA ARG A 225 2.05 -20.53 22.69
C ARG A 225 1.36 -19.24 22.27
N GLU A 226 1.12 -18.33 23.20
CA GLU A 226 0.51 -17.03 22.91
C GLU A 226 1.37 -16.22 21.93
N ILE A 227 2.67 -16.11 22.18
CA ILE A 227 3.61 -15.41 21.31
C ILE A 227 3.64 -16.05 19.91
N SER A 228 3.63 -17.39 19.82
CA SER A 228 3.57 -18.08 18.53
C SER A 228 2.30 -17.75 17.74
N THR A 229 1.13 -17.68 18.40
CA THR A 229 -0.11 -17.26 17.71
C THR A 229 -0.06 -15.82 17.23
N ARG A 230 0.55 -14.91 18.02
CA ARG A 230 0.75 -13.52 17.62
C ARG A 230 1.73 -13.41 16.45
N GLN A 231 2.84 -14.14 16.48
CA GLN A 231 3.81 -14.16 15.37
C GLN A 231 3.16 -14.59 14.07
N GLN A 232 2.37 -15.67 14.08
CA GLN A 232 1.66 -16.12 12.89
C GLN A 232 0.70 -15.05 12.37
N ALA A 233 -0.09 -14.43 13.25
CA ALA A 233 -1.02 -13.36 12.86
C ALA A 233 -0.28 -12.14 12.27
N THR A 234 0.84 -11.73 12.87
CA THR A 234 1.67 -10.62 12.38
C THR A 234 2.31 -10.97 11.02
N GLU A 235 2.80 -12.19 10.83
CA GLU A 235 3.34 -12.65 9.54
C GLU A 235 2.27 -12.67 8.44
N GLU A 236 1.06 -13.16 8.74
CA GLU A 236 -0.07 -13.14 7.82
C GLU A 236 -0.47 -11.70 7.45
N SER A 237 -0.49 -10.77 8.43
CA SER A 237 -0.73 -9.34 8.20
C SER A 237 0.32 -8.72 7.27
N ILE A 238 1.61 -9.01 7.51
CA ILE A 238 2.72 -8.55 6.67
C ILE A 238 2.55 -9.04 5.23
N GLN A 239 2.30 -10.34 5.04
CA GLN A 239 2.15 -10.93 3.71
C GLN A 239 0.97 -10.31 2.95
N LYS A 240 -0.20 -10.19 3.61
CA LYS A 240 -1.39 -9.58 3.01
C LYS A 240 -1.15 -8.12 2.65
N THR A 241 -0.53 -7.36 3.54
CA THR A 241 -0.25 -5.93 3.31
C THR A 241 0.76 -5.74 2.18
N ARG A 242 1.81 -6.59 2.09
CA ARG A 242 2.76 -6.57 0.97
C ARG A 242 2.10 -6.89 -0.37
N ALA A 243 1.24 -7.90 -0.42
CA ALA A 243 0.55 -8.27 -1.66
C ALA A 243 -0.33 -7.12 -2.18
N ILE A 244 -1.08 -6.47 -1.27
CA ILE A 244 -1.89 -5.30 -1.63
C ILE A 244 -0.99 -4.14 -2.06
N LEU A 245 0.09 -3.86 -1.34
CA LEU A 245 1.01 -2.76 -1.65
C LEU A 245 1.58 -2.86 -3.06
N VAL A 246 2.03 -4.04 -3.48
CA VAL A 246 2.55 -4.27 -4.85
C VAL A 246 1.48 -3.95 -5.90
N SER A 247 0.24 -4.39 -5.68
CA SER A 247 -0.86 -4.08 -6.59
C SER A 247 -1.19 -2.59 -6.63
N SER A 248 -1.23 -1.91 -5.48
CA SER A 248 -1.47 -0.46 -5.40
C SER A 248 -0.37 0.35 -6.06
N GLN A 249 0.90 -0.05 -5.92
CA GLN A 249 2.04 0.60 -6.56
C GLN A 249 1.96 0.50 -8.09
N ALA A 250 1.63 -0.68 -8.62
CA ALA A 250 1.44 -0.87 -10.07
C ALA A 250 0.29 0.00 -10.61
N ILE A 251 -0.83 0.06 -9.88
CA ILE A 251 -1.97 0.93 -10.19
C ILE A 251 -1.54 2.41 -10.19
N LEU A 252 -0.73 2.84 -9.21
CA LEU A 252 -0.24 4.22 -9.12
C LEU A 252 0.65 4.59 -10.30
N GLU A 253 1.56 3.71 -10.71
CA GLU A 253 2.42 3.93 -11.88
C GLU A 253 1.59 4.06 -13.16
N GLN A 254 0.59 3.18 -13.33
CA GLN A 254 -0.32 3.25 -14.47
C GLN A 254 -1.12 4.56 -14.48
N LEU A 255 -1.68 4.97 -13.35
CA LEU A 255 -2.41 6.24 -13.23
C LEU A 255 -1.52 7.45 -13.53
N ARG A 256 -0.25 7.45 -13.09
CA ARG A 256 0.71 8.53 -13.38
C ARG A 256 1.01 8.64 -14.87
N ALA A 257 1.20 7.50 -15.55
CA ALA A 257 1.42 7.48 -16.99
C ALA A 257 0.22 8.05 -17.76
N GLN A 258 -1.00 7.62 -17.40
CA GLN A 258 -2.23 8.15 -18.00
C GLN A 258 -2.42 9.64 -17.71
N TYR A 259 -2.15 10.08 -16.48
CA TYR A 259 -2.25 11.48 -16.08
C TYR A 259 -1.33 12.39 -16.90
N ALA A 260 -0.09 11.95 -17.16
CA ALA A 260 0.85 12.69 -18.00
C ALA A 260 0.33 12.84 -19.44
N ILE A 261 -0.24 11.77 -19.99
CA ILE A 261 -0.84 11.75 -21.32
C ILE A 261 -2.05 12.71 -21.39
N LEU A 262 -2.98 12.65 -20.43
CA LEU A 262 -4.15 13.51 -20.37
C LEU A 262 -3.80 14.98 -20.14
N GLY A 263 -2.84 15.25 -19.25
CA GLY A 263 -2.31 16.59 -19.02
C GLY A 263 -1.65 17.18 -20.26
N GLY A 264 -0.92 16.36 -21.02
CA GLY A 264 -0.35 16.73 -22.31
C GLY A 264 -1.43 17.15 -23.31
N LEU A 265 -2.49 16.35 -23.47
CA LEU A 265 -3.62 16.70 -24.34
C LEU A 265 -4.29 18.01 -23.91
N GLY A 266 -4.58 18.15 -22.60
CA GLY A 266 -5.20 19.35 -22.05
C GLY A 266 -4.37 20.61 -22.31
N ALA A 267 -3.04 20.53 -22.19
CA ALA A 267 -2.14 21.64 -22.52
C ALA A 267 -2.20 22.03 -24.00
N GLN A 268 -2.23 21.05 -24.91
CA GLN A 268 -2.35 21.32 -26.35
C GLN A 268 -3.69 21.98 -26.70
N ILE A 269 -4.81 21.49 -26.14
CA ILE A 269 -6.14 22.08 -26.34
C ILE A 269 -6.18 23.53 -25.85
N ARG A 270 -5.62 23.79 -24.66
CA ARG A 270 -5.58 25.13 -24.07
C ARG A 270 -4.75 26.10 -24.92
N ASN A 271 -3.61 25.67 -25.46
CA ASN A 271 -2.79 26.50 -26.33
C ASN A 271 -3.58 26.93 -27.58
N VAL A 272 -4.22 25.98 -28.27
CA VAL A 272 -5.03 26.26 -29.47
C VAL A 272 -6.20 27.19 -29.12
N SER A 273 -6.91 26.93 -28.02
CA SER A 273 -8.05 27.73 -27.57
C SER A 273 -7.64 29.17 -27.21
N THR A 274 -6.48 29.34 -26.59
CA THR A 274 -5.91 30.66 -26.25
C THR A 274 -5.64 31.48 -27.51
N PHE A 275 -5.02 30.87 -28.53
CA PHE A 275 -4.75 31.57 -29.79
C PHE A 275 -6.03 31.88 -30.57
N LEU A 276 -7.00 30.97 -30.62
CA LEU A 276 -8.31 31.25 -31.23
C LEU A 276 -9.02 32.43 -30.55
N PHE A 277 -8.94 32.53 -29.22
CA PHE A 277 -9.50 33.65 -28.48
C PHE A 277 -8.79 34.97 -28.83
N SER A 278 -7.45 34.98 -28.91
CA SER A 278 -6.67 36.16 -29.34
C SER A 278 -7.05 36.60 -30.74
N LEU A 279 -7.09 35.66 -31.69
CA LEU A 279 -7.44 35.92 -33.09
C LEU A 279 -8.84 36.52 -33.21
N ASN A 280 -9.82 36.01 -32.47
CA ASN A 280 -11.17 36.58 -32.47
C ASN A 280 -11.21 38.05 -32.02
N GLY A 281 -10.27 38.48 -31.16
CA GLY A 281 -10.13 39.88 -30.75
C GLY A 281 -9.41 40.77 -31.77
N GLU A 282 -8.54 40.18 -32.62
CA GLU A 282 -7.66 40.90 -33.54
C GLU A 282 -8.18 40.99 -34.99
N MET A 283 -9.17 40.16 -35.38
CA MET A 283 -9.79 40.12 -36.72
C MET A 283 -10.55 41.41 -37.15
N GLY A 284 -10.40 42.52 -36.43
CA GLY A 284 -11.14 43.77 -36.65
C GLY A 284 -10.75 44.55 -37.91
N VAL A 285 -9.57 44.30 -38.49
CA VAL A 285 -9.08 44.97 -39.71
C VAL A 285 -8.09 44.05 -40.44
N ILE A 286 -8.52 43.38 -41.51
CA ILE A 286 -7.65 42.51 -42.31
C ILE A 286 -7.57 43.09 -43.72
N HIS A 287 -6.35 43.34 -44.20
CA HIS A 287 -6.09 43.93 -45.51
C HIS A 287 -5.11 43.06 -46.30
N GLY A 288 -5.34 41.75 -46.29
CA GLY A 288 -4.72 40.82 -47.23
C GLY A 288 -4.38 39.43 -46.69
N GLN A 289 -4.21 38.47 -47.60
CA GLN A 289 -3.87 37.07 -47.36
C GLN A 289 -2.54 36.94 -46.61
N GLN A 290 -1.52 37.75 -46.95
CA GLN A 290 -0.23 37.73 -46.25
C GLN A 290 -0.35 38.17 -44.78
N GLN A 291 -1.13 39.22 -44.50
CA GLN A 291 -1.36 39.67 -43.12
C GLN A 291 -2.14 38.63 -42.32
N LEU A 292 -3.14 38.01 -42.96
CA LEU A 292 -3.93 36.95 -42.38
C LEU A 292 -3.09 35.71 -42.07
N MET A 293 -2.13 35.34 -42.93
CA MET A 293 -1.20 34.24 -42.66
C MET A 293 -0.23 34.54 -41.51
N VAL A 294 0.29 35.78 -41.42
CA VAL A 294 1.15 36.19 -40.28
C VAL A 294 0.37 36.14 -38.97
N LEU A 295 -0.87 36.63 -38.97
CA LEU A 295 -1.77 36.61 -37.82
C LEU A 295 -2.04 35.17 -37.35
N PHE A 296 -2.27 34.24 -38.28
CA PHE A 296 -2.58 32.84 -38.00
C PHE A 296 -1.36 31.96 -37.68
N SER A 297 -0.12 32.42 -37.89
CA SER A 297 1.10 31.62 -37.68
C SER A 297 1.18 30.97 -36.29
N PRO A 298 0.92 31.68 -35.18
CA PRO A 298 0.96 31.05 -33.84
C PRO A 298 -0.10 29.96 -33.66
N LEU A 299 -1.29 30.14 -34.26
CA LEU A 299 -2.34 29.12 -34.25
C LEU A 299 -1.91 27.89 -35.05
N LEU A 300 -1.28 28.07 -36.22
CA LEU A 300 -0.79 26.97 -37.05
C LEU A 300 0.27 26.15 -36.32
N GLU A 301 1.21 26.79 -35.62
CA GLU A 301 2.22 26.12 -34.80
C GLU A 301 1.58 25.34 -33.63
N SER A 302 0.60 25.94 -32.96
CA SER A 302 -0.12 25.29 -31.87
C SER A 302 -0.95 24.10 -32.34
N VAL A 303 -1.61 24.21 -33.50
CA VAL A 303 -2.38 23.09 -34.09
C VAL A 303 -1.43 22.01 -34.59
N ASN A 304 -0.28 22.37 -35.18
CA ASN A 304 0.74 21.39 -35.55
C ASN A 304 1.24 20.60 -34.32
N SER A 305 1.49 21.29 -33.21
CA SER A 305 1.87 20.65 -31.94
C SER A 305 0.79 19.71 -31.41
N LEU A 306 -0.48 20.12 -31.48
CA LEU A 306 -1.62 19.27 -31.12
C LEU A 306 -1.70 18.02 -32.00
N VAL A 307 -1.61 18.16 -33.32
CA VAL A 307 -1.73 17.00 -34.24
C VAL A 307 -0.53 16.07 -34.11
N THR A 308 0.68 16.59 -33.90
CA THR A 308 1.86 15.76 -33.64
C THR A 308 1.73 15.02 -32.32
N PHE A 309 1.27 15.69 -31.26
CA PHE A 309 0.96 15.03 -29.99
C PHE A 309 -0.06 13.91 -30.16
N LEU A 310 -1.11 14.14 -30.95
CA LEU A 310 -2.08 13.10 -31.30
C LEU A 310 -1.37 11.93 -31.98
N GLU A 311 -0.68 12.15 -33.09
CA GLU A 311 -0.01 11.10 -33.88
C GLU A 311 0.98 10.26 -33.05
N ASP A 312 1.74 10.90 -32.16
CA ASP A 312 2.68 10.23 -31.24
C ASP A 312 1.95 9.36 -30.19
N ASN A 313 0.67 9.63 -29.95
CA ASN A 313 -0.22 8.92 -29.03
C ASN A 313 -1.35 8.21 -29.80
N ALA A 314 -1.02 7.42 -30.83
CA ALA A 314 -1.95 6.80 -31.78
C ALA A 314 -3.18 6.10 -31.18
N ASN A 315 -3.05 5.46 -30.01
CA ASN A 315 -4.19 4.84 -29.31
C ASN A 315 -5.26 5.87 -28.90
N MET A 316 -4.86 7.10 -28.60
CA MET A 316 -5.73 8.21 -28.24
C MET A 316 -6.40 8.84 -29.47
N VAL A 317 -5.71 8.91 -30.61
CA VAL A 317 -6.22 9.47 -31.88
C VAL A 317 -7.37 8.66 -32.44
N VAL A 318 -7.25 7.33 -32.41
CA VAL A 318 -8.30 6.42 -32.88
C VAL A 318 -9.60 6.63 -32.12
N LEU A 319 -9.53 7.10 -30.87
CA LEU A 319 -10.65 7.20 -29.95
C LEU A 319 -11.30 8.60 -29.89
N ILE A 320 -10.60 9.69 -30.24
CA ILE A 320 -11.08 11.05 -29.94
C ILE A 320 -11.14 11.96 -31.19
N GLY A 321 -10.28 11.71 -32.18
CA GLY A 321 -10.14 12.60 -33.34
C GLY A 321 -11.04 12.21 -34.52
N ASP A 322 -11.58 13.22 -35.20
CA ASP A 322 -12.10 13.05 -36.55
C ASP A 322 -10.92 12.85 -37.50
N ARG A 323 -10.74 11.62 -38.00
CA ARG A 323 -9.59 11.25 -38.85
C ARG A 323 -9.52 12.05 -40.14
N GLU A 324 -10.67 12.40 -40.70
CA GLU A 324 -10.74 13.19 -41.94
C GLU A 324 -10.29 14.62 -41.65
N ALA A 325 -10.81 15.23 -40.59
CA ALA A 325 -10.39 16.57 -40.17
C ALA A 325 -8.89 16.63 -39.83
N VAL A 326 -8.36 15.63 -39.10
CA VAL A 326 -6.92 15.56 -38.79
C VAL A 326 -6.08 15.44 -40.06
N SER A 327 -6.47 14.56 -40.99
CA SER A 327 -5.78 14.40 -42.27
C SER A 327 -5.79 15.69 -43.08
N LYS A 328 -6.92 16.40 -43.09
CA LYS A 328 -7.07 17.66 -43.82
C LYS A 328 -6.26 18.80 -43.20
N ILE A 329 -6.29 18.92 -41.87
CA ILE A 329 -5.40 19.84 -41.12
C ILE A 329 -3.94 19.55 -41.44
N ARG A 330 -3.53 18.28 -41.40
CA ARG A 330 -2.16 17.85 -41.72
C ARG A 330 -1.80 18.18 -43.17
N GLN A 331 -2.74 18.07 -44.11
CA GLN A 331 -2.56 18.50 -45.49
C GLN A 331 -2.30 20.02 -45.56
N HIS A 332 -3.09 20.85 -44.89
CA HIS A 332 -2.84 22.31 -44.85
C HIS A 332 -1.48 22.66 -44.23
N LEU A 333 -1.09 21.96 -43.16
CA LEU A 333 0.20 22.16 -42.50
C LEU A 333 1.40 21.68 -43.35
N SER A 334 1.22 20.63 -44.17
CA SER A 334 2.29 20.07 -45.02
C SER A 334 2.38 20.70 -46.41
N GLN A 335 1.26 21.14 -46.97
CA GLN A 335 1.21 21.75 -48.31
C GLN A 335 1.41 23.27 -48.25
N ASN A 336 1.03 23.96 -47.16
CA ASN A 336 0.98 25.42 -47.09
C ASN A 336 1.70 26.05 -45.88
N VAL A 337 2.53 25.33 -45.11
CA VAL A 337 3.45 25.93 -44.13
C VAL A 337 4.90 25.60 -44.47
N MET A 338 5.35 26.21 -45.57
CA MET A 338 6.58 26.99 -45.71
C MET A 338 6.83 27.22 -47.22
N PRO A 339 5.97 27.99 -47.94
CA PRO A 339 6.53 28.73 -49.06
C PRO A 339 7.49 29.74 -48.43
N ALA A 340 8.77 29.37 -48.37
CA ALA A 340 9.90 30.19 -47.99
C ALA A 340 9.54 31.38 -47.07
N LEU A 341 9.65 31.20 -45.75
CA LEU A 341 10.19 32.27 -44.91
C LEU A 341 11.65 32.48 -45.33
N GLY A 342 11.83 32.94 -46.58
CA GLY A 342 13.08 33.10 -47.28
C GLY A 342 13.48 34.56 -47.22
N ASN A 343 14.55 34.77 -46.44
CA ASN A 343 15.30 35.99 -46.15
C ASN A 343 14.74 36.92 -45.08
#